data_AF-A0A163GP89-F1
#
_entry.id   AF-A0A163GP89-F1
#
_cell.length_a   1.000
_cell.length_b   1.000
_cell.length_c   1.000
_cell.angle_alpha   90.00
_cell.angle_beta   90.00
_cell.angle_gamma   90.00
#
_symmetry.space_group_name_H-M   'P 1'
#
loop_
_entity.id
_entity.type
_entity.pdbx_description
1 polymer ?
#
loop_
_entity_poly.entity_id
_entity_poly.type
_entity_poly.pdbx_seq_one_letter_code
_entity_poly.pdbx_strand_id
1 'polypeptide(L)'
;MISASVALTLTACGEGAAEPGSEQAFADARAVNLEFKATVATVQKEVFDGEWRVGAYGDTPEACGEGYQFSLRRELPKGFSFDGQGPQRMEELRSWLSENGWQLAPTQTYGEGIENIVIIAGKPDAKVSRLDVDMVPANPAEGTIDVLELRATSTCEPGDAAALLDQLRGPLTVVPDDHGIPDLESPDAPPLFDRFDEG
;
A
#
# COMPACT_ATOMS: atom_id res chain seq x y z
N MET A 1 -45.43 47.76 11.01
CA MET A 1 -44.96 46.45 11.49
C MET A 1 -44.53 45.65 10.28
N ILE A 2 -43.23 45.49 10.06
CA ILE A 2 -42.66 44.63 9.02
C ILE A 2 -41.87 43.56 9.77
N SER A 3 -42.40 42.35 9.83
CA SER A 3 -41.67 41.18 10.34
C SER A 3 -40.63 40.78 9.30
N ALA A 4 -39.35 40.89 9.66
CA ALA A 4 -38.27 40.27 8.92
C ALA A 4 -38.06 38.85 9.47
N SER A 5 -38.44 37.84 8.69
CA SER A 5 -38.06 36.47 8.92
C SER A 5 -36.56 36.33 8.67
N VAL A 6 -35.78 36.17 9.74
CA VAL A 6 -34.38 35.77 9.63
C VAL A 6 -34.36 34.28 9.29
N ALA A 7 -34.07 33.96 8.03
CA ALA A 7 -33.73 32.62 7.62
C ALA A 7 -32.33 32.30 8.17
N LEU A 8 -32.27 31.46 9.21
CA LEU A 8 -31.02 30.79 9.58
C LEU A 8 -30.66 29.81 8.46
N THR A 9 -29.69 30.20 7.63
CA THR A 9 -28.99 29.24 6.77
C THR A 9 -28.13 28.34 7.66
N LEU A 10 -28.60 27.12 7.89
CA LEU A 10 -27.79 26.01 8.36
C LEU A 10 -26.73 25.72 7.28
N THR A 11 -25.55 26.33 7.39
CA THR A 11 -24.36 25.82 6.72
C THR A 11 -24.04 24.48 7.35
N ALA A 12 -24.44 23.41 6.66
CA ALA A 12 -23.88 22.09 6.88
C ALA A 12 -22.36 22.22 6.74
N CYS A 13 -21.62 22.00 7.82
CA CYS A 13 -20.19 21.75 7.77
C CYS A 13 -20.01 20.43 7.04
N GLY A 14 -19.92 20.48 5.71
CA GLY A 14 -19.16 19.47 5.00
C GLY A 14 -17.71 19.65 5.46
N GLU A 15 -17.15 18.63 6.08
CA GLU A 15 -15.71 18.55 6.32
C GLU A 15 -15.03 18.68 4.95
N GLY A 16 -14.62 19.91 4.63
CA GLY A 16 -13.81 20.17 3.45
C GLY A 16 -12.47 19.48 3.64
N ALA A 17 -11.80 19.13 2.54
CA ALA A 17 -10.44 18.62 2.61
C ALA A 17 -9.59 19.56 3.48
N ALA A 18 -8.78 18.98 4.37
CA ALA A 18 -7.89 19.74 5.24
C ALA A 18 -7.02 20.71 4.40
N GLU A 19 -6.69 21.86 4.98
CA GLU A 19 -5.84 22.83 4.31
C GLU A 19 -4.47 22.18 3.95
N PRO A 20 -3.98 22.33 2.71
CA PRO A 20 -2.67 21.79 2.32
C PRO A 20 -1.56 22.20 3.28
N GLY A 21 -0.74 21.23 3.71
CA GLY A 21 0.38 21.46 4.64
C GLY A 21 -0.02 21.74 6.10
N SER A 22 -1.30 21.55 6.46
CA SER A 22 -1.74 21.62 7.85
C SER A 22 -1.40 20.35 8.63
N GLU A 23 -1.29 20.46 9.97
CA GLU A 23 -1.14 19.30 10.86
C GLU A 23 -2.28 18.30 10.69
N GLN A 24 -3.50 18.76 10.40
CA GLN A 24 -4.64 17.89 10.14
C GLN A 24 -4.45 17.09 8.85
N ALA A 25 -4.04 17.74 7.75
CA ALA A 25 -3.78 17.05 6.50
C ALA A 25 -2.69 15.97 6.66
N PHE A 26 -1.67 16.25 7.46
CA PHE A 26 -0.61 15.29 7.77
C PHE A 26 -1.10 14.12 8.64
N ALA A 27 -1.91 14.39 9.67
CA ALA A 27 -2.50 13.36 10.50
C ALA A 27 -3.45 12.44 9.71
N ASP A 28 -4.23 13.01 8.79
CA ASP A 28 -5.11 12.26 7.90
C ASP A 28 -4.29 11.36 6.95
N ALA A 29 -3.23 11.90 6.34
CA ALA A 29 -2.32 11.14 5.49
C ALA A 29 -1.63 9.99 6.25
N ARG A 30 -1.22 10.23 7.51
CA ARG A 30 -0.68 9.19 8.40
C ARG A 30 -1.70 8.09 8.65
N ALA A 31 -2.95 8.44 8.96
CA ALA A 31 -4.01 7.46 9.21
C ALA A 31 -4.27 6.58 7.97
N VAL A 32 -4.37 7.20 6.78
CA VAL A 32 -4.50 6.50 5.50
C VAL A 32 -3.33 5.55 5.27
N ASN A 33 -2.10 6.01 5.48
CA ASN A 33 -0.90 5.22 5.27
C ASN A 33 -0.86 3.98 6.17
N LEU A 34 -1.15 4.16 7.45
CA LEU A 34 -1.13 3.08 8.43
C LEU A 34 -2.22 2.04 8.16
N GLU A 35 -3.43 2.47 7.77
CA GLU A 35 -4.51 1.57 7.38
C GLU A 35 -4.17 0.78 6.11
N PHE A 36 -3.61 1.46 5.10
CA PHE A 36 -3.12 0.84 3.87
C PHE A 36 -2.05 -0.23 4.16
N LYS A 37 -1.02 0.11 4.94
CA LYS A 37 0.06 -0.84 5.29
C LYS A 37 -0.44 -2.01 6.12
N ALA A 38 -1.32 -1.77 7.10
CA ALA A 38 -1.91 -2.82 7.90
C ALA A 38 -2.73 -3.79 7.03
N THR A 39 -3.49 -3.27 6.05
CA THR A 39 -4.26 -4.09 5.11
C THR A 39 -3.34 -4.95 4.24
N VAL A 40 -2.26 -4.38 3.70
CA VAL A 40 -1.27 -5.15 2.91
C VAL A 40 -0.55 -6.20 3.76
N ALA A 41 -0.24 -5.89 5.03
CA ALA A 41 0.38 -6.84 5.95
C ALA A 41 -0.49 -8.10 6.18
N THR A 42 -1.83 -7.99 6.11
CA THR A 42 -2.71 -9.17 6.19
C THR A 42 -2.49 -10.14 5.02
N VAL A 43 -2.27 -9.61 3.82
CA VAL A 43 -1.97 -10.40 2.61
C VAL A 43 -0.60 -11.03 2.75
N GLN A 44 0.40 -10.28 3.22
CA GLN A 44 1.73 -10.82 3.47
C GLN A 44 1.68 -12.02 4.42
N LYS A 45 0.91 -11.95 5.51
CA LYS A 45 0.76 -13.06 6.47
C LYS A 45 0.10 -14.29 5.86
N GLU A 46 -0.88 -14.10 4.99
CA GLU A 46 -1.53 -15.20 4.28
C GLU A 46 -0.55 -15.93 3.34
N VAL A 47 0.37 -15.18 2.71
CA VAL A 47 1.40 -15.75 1.84
C VAL A 47 2.56 -16.36 2.62
N PHE A 48 3.11 -15.59 3.56
CA PHE A 48 4.30 -15.90 4.34
C PHE A 48 4.39 -15.01 5.60
N ASP A 49 4.14 -15.60 6.75
CA ASP A 49 4.24 -14.94 8.07
C ASP A 49 5.69 -14.95 8.61
N GLY A 50 6.60 -14.37 7.82
CA GLY A 50 8.00 -14.18 8.18
C GLY A 50 8.52 -12.85 7.65
N GLU A 51 9.82 -12.61 7.71
CA GLU A 51 10.38 -11.34 7.28
C GLU A 51 10.40 -11.20 5.75
N TRP A 52 9.90 -10.07 5.27
CA TRP A 52 9.87 -9.72 3.84
C TRP A 52 10.96 -8.73 3.52
N ARG A 53 11.56 -8.88 2.34
CA ARG A 53 12.46 -7.86 1.82
C ARG A 53 11.69 -6.61 1.47
N VAL A 54 12.22 -5.47 1.92
CA VAL A 54 11.65 -4.15 1.62
C VAL A 54 12.19 -3.65 0.28
N GLY A 55 11.34 -3.59 -0.73
CA GLY A 55 11.69 -3.05 -2.05
C GLY A 55 11.29 -1.58 -2.23
N ALA A 56 10.24 -1.14 -1.54
CA ALA A 56 9.80 0.24 -1.39
C ALA A 56 8.95 0.33 -0.10
N TYR A 57 9.29 1.23 0.82
CA TYR A 57 8.69 1.23 2.16
C TYR A 57 7.24 1.70 2.17
N GLY A 58 6.90 2.67 1.33
CA GLY A 58 5.55 3.22 1.15
C GLY A 58 5.12 4.23 2.19
N ASP A 59 6.07 4.98 2.72
CA ASP A 59 5.95 6.22 3.50
C ASP A 59 5.82 7.48 2.64
N THR A 60 6.40 7.48 1.44
CA THR A 60 6.48 8.68 0.60
C THR A 60 5.16 8.91 -0.15
N PRO A 61 4.50 10.08 0.00
CA PRO A 61 3.31 10.42 -0.75
C PRO A 61 3.65 10.69 -2.23
N GLU A 62 2.81 10.19 -3.11
CA GLU A 62 2.89 10.36 -4.56
C GLU A 62 1.64 11.09 -5.04
N ALA A 63 1.78 11.95 -6.05
CA ALA A 63 0.63 12.64 -6.65
C ALA A 63 -0.25 11.67 -7.46
N CYS A 64 -1.57 11.76 -7.29
CA CYS A 64 -2.56 11.05 -8.08
C CYS A 64 -3.76 11.98 -8.33
N GLY A 65 -4.26 12.11 -9.56
CA GLY A 65 -5.39 13.00 -9.85
C GLY A 65 -5.24 14.40 -9.21
N GLU A 66 -6.19 14.78 -8.34
CA GLU A 66 -6.18 16.00 -7.51
C GLU A 66 -5.79 15.73 -6.04
N GLY A 67 -5.02 14.67 -5.79
CA GLY A 67 -4.79 14.09 -4.47
C GLY A 67 -3.42 13.44 -4.29
N TYR A 68 -3.33 12.58 -3.28
CA TYR A 68 -2.13 11.80 -2.96
C TYR A 68 -2.44 10.30 -2.77
N GLN A 69 -1.42 9.49 -2.95
CA GLN A 69 -1.44 8.05 -2.70
C GLN A 69 -0.07 7.58 -2.16
N PHE A 70 -0.01 6.33 -1.71
CA PHE A 70 1.22 5.65 -1.30
C PHE A 70 1.41 4.37 -2.11
N SER A 71 2.65 3.97 -2.31
CA SER A 71 2.99 2.70 -2.94
C SER A 71 4.03 1.94 -2.11
N LEU A 72 3.85 0.63 -1.94
CA LEU A 72 4.84 -0.21 -1.28
C LEU A 72 5.16 -1.43 -2.14
N ARG A 73 6.39 -1.94 -1.96
CA ARG A 73 6.85 -3.18 -2.57
C ARG A 73 7.51 -4.08 -1.53
N ARG A 74 7.14 -5.35 -1.54
CA ARG A 74 7.69 -6.41 -0.70
C ARG A 74 8.07 -7.61 -1.57
N GLU A 75 9.16 -8.27 -1.23
CA GLU A 75 9.64 -9.48 -1.89
C GLU A 75 9.88 -10.57 -0.85
N LEU A 76 9.70 -11.84 -1.22
CA LEU A 76 10.13 -12.95 -0.37
C LEU A 76 11.65 -12.89 -0.11
N PRO A 77 12.13 -13.40 1.04
CA PRO A 77 13.55 -13.40 1.35
C PRO A 77 14.36 -14.22 0.32
N LYS A 78 15.63 -13.86 0.12
CA LYS A 78 16.49 -14.57 -0.82
C LYS A 78 16.62 -16.05 -0.42
N GLY A 79 16.48 -16.94 -1.39
CA GLY A 79 16.55 -18.39 -1.17
C GLY A 79 15.26 -19.00 -0.62
N PHE A 80 14.18 -18.21 -0.47
CA PHE A 80 12.86 -18.76 -0.20
C PHE A 80 12.35 -19.57 -1.39
N SER A 81 11.63 -20.66 -1.11
CA SER A 81 10.90 -21.43 -2.11
C SER A 81 9.62 -21.97 -1.49
N PHE A 82 8.57 -22.13 -2.30
CA PHE A 82 7.36 -22.85 -1.91
C PHE A 82 7.50 -24.38 -2.09
N ASP A 83 8.71 -24.89 -2.33
CA ASP A 83 8.99 -26.31 -2.60
C ASP A 83 8.11 -26.87 -3.75
N GLY A 84 7.93 -26.05 -4.80
CA GLY A 84 7.10 -26.40 -5.97
C GLY A 84 5.59 -26.22 -5.75
N GLN A 85 5.15 -25.74 -4.59
CA GLN A 85 3.74 -25.52 -4.28
C GLN A 85 3.25 -24.11 -4.67
N GLY A 86 4.09 -23.28 -5.31
CA GLY A 86 3.75 -21.90 -5.67
C GLY A 86 2.38 -21.74 -6.36
N PRO A 87 2.06 -22.49 -7.43
CA PRO A 87 0.76 -22.40 -8.08
C PRO A 87 -0.42 -22.70 -7.16
N GLN A 88 -0.31 -23.72 -6.30
CA GLN A 88 -1.33 -24.04 -5.32
C GLN A 88 -1.50 -22.89 -4.30
N ARG A 89 -0.39 -22.31 -3.82
CA ARG A 89 -0.40 -21.18 -2.90
C ARG A 89 -1.07 -19.94 -3.50
N MET A 90 -0.90 -19.68 -4.79
CA MET A 90 -1.59 -18.57 -5.46
C MET A 90 -3.10 -18.80 -5.58
N GLU A 91 -3.53 -20.03 -5.86
CA GLU A 91 -4.97 -20.36 -5.89
C GLU A 91 -5.60 -20.29 -4.49
N GLU A 92 -4.88 -20.73 -3.46
CA GLU A 92 -5.27 -20.58 -2.04
C GLU A 92 -5.41 -19.08 -1.68
N LEU A 93 -4.39 -18.28 -1.99
CA LEU A 93 -4.41 -16.83 -1.76
C LEU A 93 -5.57 -16.15 -2.49
N ARG A 94 -5.81 -16.51 -3.76
CA ARG A 94 -6.92 -15.98 -4.53
C ARG A 94 -8.27 -16.27 -3.87
N SER A 95 -8.47 -17.50 -3.41
CA SER A 95 -9.68 -17.92 -2.71
C SER A 95 -9.86 -17.11 -1.43
N TRP A 96 -8.80 -17.01 -0.62
CA TRP A 96 -8.79 -16.21 0.60
C TRP A 96 -9.11 -14.74 0.33
N LEU A 97 -8.50 -14.11 -0.68
CA LEU A 97 -8.77 -12.72 -1.06
C LEU A 97 -10.26 -12.53 -1.38
N SER A 98 -10.84 -13.41 -2.18
CA SER A 98 -12.27 -13.37 -2.52
C SER A 98 -13.17 -13.51 -1.29
N GLU A 99 -12.84 -14.43 -0.38
CA GLU A 99 -13.59 -14.66 0.86
C GLU A 99 -13.49 -13.47 1.84
N ASN A 100 -12.39 -12.72 1.77
CA ASN A 100 -12.10 -11.58 2.65
C ASN A 100 -12.42 -10.22 2.01
N GLY A 101 -13.32 -10.21 1.02
CA GLY A 101 -13.92 -8.99 0.47
C GLY A 101 -13.04 -8.24 -0.54
N TRP A 102 -11.94 -8.83 -0.99
CA TRP A 102 -11.13 -8.23 -2.06
C TRP A 102 -11.83 -8.35 -3.41
N GLN A 103 -11.73 -7.28 -4.20
CA GLN A 103 -12.21 -7.22 -5.57
C GLN A 103 -11.14 -7.77 -6.50
N LEU A 104 -11.30 -9.00 -6.94
CA LEU A 104 -10.36 -9.64 -7.88
C LEU A 104 -10.60 -9.17 -9.31
N ALA A 105 -9.53 -8.80 -10.01
CA ALA A 105 -9.58 -8.65 -11.45
C ALA A 105 -9.67 -10.03 -12.14
N PRO A 106 -10.17 -10.08 -13.39
CA PRO A 106 -10.10 -11.30 -14.18
C PRO A 106 -8.65 -11.79 -14.31
N THR A 107 -8.44 -13.11 -14.24
CA THR A 107 -7.11 -13.70 -14.43
C THR A 107 -6.58 -13.30 -15.80
N GLN A 108 -5.37 -12.75 -15.86
CA GLN A 108 -4.67 -12.65 -17.14
C GLN A 108 -4.09 -14.02 -17.46
N THR A 109 -4.66 -14.71 -18.46
CA THR A 109 -4.00 -15.87 -19.05
C THR A 109 -2.91 -15.36 -19.97
N TYR A 110 -1.66 -15.50 -19.56
CA TYR A 110 -0.54 -15.29 -20.47
C TYR A 110 -0.46 -16.45 -21.47
N GLY A 111 0.05 -16.19 -22.66
CA GLY A 111 0.12 -17.18 -23.75
C GLY A 111 0.97 -18.40 -23.40
N GLU A 112 0.89 -19.44 -24.24
CA GLU A 112 1.67 -20.68 -24.10
C GLU A 112 3.16 -20.39 -23.78
N GLY A 113 3.66 -20.93 -22.67
CA GLY A 113 5.06 -20.79 -22.24
C GLY A 113 5.36 -19.65 -21.27
N ILE A 114 4.36 -18.86 -20.85
CA ILE A 114 4.51 -17.89 -19.76
C ILE A 114 3.88 -18.48 -18.50
N GLU A 115 4.72 -18.84 -17.53
CA GLU A 115 4.28 -19.48 -16.29
C GLU A 115 4.07 -18.46 -15.15
N ASN A 116 4.20 -17.15 -15.40
CA ASN A 116 3.96 -16.11 -14.39
C ASN A 116 2.49 -16.14 -13.93
N ILE A 117 2.28 -16.29 -12.62
CA ILE A 117 0.95 -16.20 -12.00
C ILE A 117 0.83 -14.81 -11.40
N VAL A 118 -0.15 -14.05 -11.88
CA VAL A 118 -0.41 -12.68 -11.41
C VAL A 118 -1.81 -12.61 -10.83
N ILE A 119 -1.91 -12.24 -9.57
CA ILE A 119 -3.18 -11.86 -8.94
C ILE A 119 -3.23 -10.34 -8.89
N ILE A 120 -4.29 -9.77 -9.46
CA ILE A 120 -4.59 -8.35 -9.37
C ILE A 120 -5.87 -8.22 -8.56
N ALA A 121 -5.82 -7.45 -7.48
CA ALA A 121 -6.94 -7.25 -6.57
C ALA A 121 -7.02 -5.79 -6.10
N GLY A 122 -8.13 -5.41 -5.49
CA GLY A 122 -8.29 -4.14 -4.77
C GLY A 122 -9.18 -4.30 -3.55
N LYS A 123 -9.01 -3.43 -2.56
CA LYS A 123 -9.87 -3.32 -1.37
C LYS A 123 -10.03 -1.84 -0.98
N PRO A 124 -10.77 -1.05 -1.80
CA PRO A 124 -10.79 0.41 -1.64
C PRO A 124 -11.37 0.88 -0.31
N ASP A 125 -12.27 0.11 0.29
CA ASP A 125 -12.82 0.34 1.63
C ASP A 125 -11.79 0.19 2.76
N ALA A 126 -10.65 -0.45 2.48
CA ALA A 126 -9.49 -0.58 3.36
C ALA A 126 -8.23 0.08 2.75
N LYS A 127 -8.44 1.17 2.00
CA LYS A 127 -7.39 2.03 1.43
C LYS A 127 -6.45 1.37 0.42
N VAL A 128 -6.77 0.22 -0.15
CA VAL A 128 -5.97 -0.42 -1.22
C VAL A 128 -6.70 -0.28 -2.55
N SER A 129 -6.20 0.57 -3.46
CA SER A 129 -6.77 0.66 -4.81
C SER A 129 -6.34 -0.51 -5.68
N ARG A 130 -5.09 -0.96 -5.50
CA ARG A 130 -4.49 -2.03 -6.28
C ARG A 130 -3.49 -2.82 -5.45
N LEU A 131 -3.56 -4.12 -5.59
CA LEU A 131 -2.61 -5.11 -5.13
C LEU A 131 -2.26 -5.99 -6.34
N ASP A 132 -0.97 -6.09 -6.63
CA ASP A 132 -0.40 -7.06 -7.56
C ASP A 132 0.43 -8.05 -6.76
N VAL A 133 0.11 -9.33 -6.88
CA VAL A 133 0.91 -10.44 -6.36
C VAL A 133 1.42 -11.21 -7.56
N ASP A 134 2.70 -11.04 -7.85
CA ASP A 134 3.37 -11.62 -9.00
C ASP A 134 4.25 -12.77 -8.55
N MET A 135 3.93 -13.98 -8.99
CA MET A 135 4.77 -15.15 -8.81
C MET A 135 5.44 -15.48 -10.14
N VAL A 136 6.75 -15.28 -10.19
CA VAL A 136 7.60 -15.79 -11.27
C VAL A 136 8.06 -17.19 -10.86
N PRO A 137 7.67 -18.23 -11.60
CA PRO A 137 8.04 -19.59 -11.25
C PRO A 137 9.54 -19.79 -11.39
N ALA A 138 10.05 -20.59 -10.48
CA ALA A 138 11.43 -21.03 -10.51
C ALA A 138 11.80 -21.72 -11.82
N ASN A 139 12.98 -21.40 -12.38
CA ASN A 139 13.60 -22.23 -13.40
C ASN A 139 14.07 -23.56 -12.75
N PRO A 140 13.50 -24.72 -13.11
CA PRO A 140 13.86 -26.00 -12.50
C PRO A 140 15.31 -26.44 -12.80
N ALA A 141 15.92 -25.93 -13.88
CA ALA A 141 17.29 -26.25 -14.26
C ALA A 141 18.36 -25.56 -13.39
N GLU A 142 17.96 -24.58 -12.57
CA GLU A 142 18.88 -23.74 -11.79
C GLU A 142 18.76 -23.90 -10.27
N GLY A 143 17.91 -24.80 -9.77
CA GLY A 143 17.87 -25.16 -8.34
C GLY A 143 17.06 -24.24 -7.44
N THR A 144 15.97 -23.67 -7.98
CA THR A 144 14.89 -22.83 -7.37
C THR A 144 15.15 -21.34 -7.23
N ILE A 145 14.12 -20.53 -7.60
CA ILE A 145 13.60 -19.36 -6.85
C ILE A 145 12.13 -19.13 -7.30
N ASP A 146 11.14 -19.35 -6.43
CA ASP A 146 9.81 -18.76 -6.66
C ASP A 146 9.93 -17.29 -6.23
N VAL A 147 10.06 -16.37 -7.19
CA VAL A 147 10.11 -14.95 -6.86
C VAL A 147 8.67 -14.49 -6.77
N LEU A 148 8.19 -14.32 -5.54
CA LEU A 148 6.95 -13.59 -5.30
C LEU A 148 7.27 -12.14 -4.94
N GLU A 149 6.77 -11.24 -5.77
CA GLU A 149 6.77 -9.80 -5.52
C GLU A 149 5.33 -9.36 -5.22
N LEU A 150 5.17 -8.60 -4.14
CA LEU A 150 3.93 -7.92 -3.79
C LEU A 150 4.12 -6.43 -4.04
N ARG A 151 3.28 -5.86 -4.89
CA ARG A 151 3.16 -4.41 -5.10
C ARG A 151 1.77 -3.96 -4.70
N ALA A 152 1.68 -2.88 -3.93
CA ALA A 152 0.40 -2.32 -3.56
C ALA A 152 0.41 -0.81 -3.71
N THR A 153 -0.74 -0.26 -4.10
CA THR A 153 -1.00 1.17 -4.19
C THR A 153 -2.24 1.51 -3.39
N SER A 154 -2.17 2.57 -2.60
CA SER A 154 -3.31 3.01 -1.81
C SER A 154 -4.42 3.60 -2.68
N THR A 155 -5.59 3.84 -2.12
CA THR A 155 -6.58 4.73 -2.73
C THR A 155 -6.00 6.14 -2.91
N CYS A 156 -6.49 6.84 -3.93
CA CYS A 156 -6.16 8.24 -4.14
C CYS A 156 -7.04 9.10 -3.23
N GLU A 157 -6.42 9.73 -2.24
CA GLU A 157 -7.10 10.54 -1.23
C GLU A 157 -6.97 12.03 -1.58
N PRO A 158 -7.98 12.86 -1.27
CA PRO A 158 -7.90 14.30 -1.53
C PRO A 158 -6.79 14.94 -0.70
N GLY A 159 -5.98 15.82 -1.31
CA GLY A 159 -4.90 16.53 -0.63
C GLY A 159 -3.80 16.97 -1.57
N ASP A 160 -2.70 17.47 -1.01
CA ASP A 160 -1.54 17.94 -1.77
C ASP A 160 -0.31 17.08 -1.42
N ALA A 161 0.07 16.18 -2.34
CA ALA A 161 1.21 15.30 -2.17
C ALA A 161 2.53 16.07 -1.99
N ALA A 162 2.70 17.23 -2.63
CA ALA A 162 3.92 18.03 -2.52
C ALA A 162 4.00 18.70 -1.15
N ALA A 163 2.89 19.27 -0.66
CA ALA A 163 2.85 19.85 0.68
C ALA A 163 3.10 18.78 1.78
N LEU A 164 2.54 17.58 1.62
CA LEU A 164 2.81 16.46 2.52
C LEU A 164 4.28 16.03 2.49
N LEU A 165 4.87 15.95 1.30
CA LEU A 165 6.28 15.61 1.13
C LEU A 165 7.22 16.65 1.75
N ASP A 166 6.91 17.93 1.55
CA ASP A 166 7.67 19.04 2.14
C ASP A 166 7.61 18.99 3.67
N GLN A 167 6.47 18.61 4.24
CA GLN A 167 6.32 18.42 5.68
C GLN A 167 7.11 17.20 6.18
N LEU A 168 7.03 16.05 5.50
CA LEU A 168 7.78 14.83 5.84
C LEU A 168 9.30 15.03 5.81
N ARG A 169 9.82 15.76 4.83
CA ARG A 169 11.27 15.96 4.69
C ARG A 169 11.81 17.07 5.59
N GLY A 170 10.94 17.90 6.16
CA GLY A 170 11.33 19.16 6.77
C GLY A 170 12.01 20.10 5.76
N PRO A 171 12.66 21.18 6.22
CA PRO A 171 13.32 22.12 5.33
C PRO A 171 14.38 21.43 4.44
N LEU A 172 14.38 21.74 3.14
CA LEU A 172 15.22 21.22 2.03
C LEU A 172 16.76 21.25 2.24
N THR A 173 17.22 21.62 3.43
CA THR A 173 18.62 21.71 3.83
C THR A 173 19.24 20.38 4.27
N VAL A 174 18.45 19.31 4.38
CA VAL A 174 18.92 17.98 4.77
C VAL A 174 18.53 16.98 3.67
N VAL A 175 19.52 16.29 3.08
CA VAL A 175 19.23 15.09 2.29
C VAL A 175 18.71 14.07 3.30
N PRO A 176 17.44 13.64 3.21
CA PRO A 176 16.91 12.69 4.16
C PRO A 176 17.72 11.41 4.04
N ASP A 177 18.26 10.94 5.17
CA ASP A 177 19.07 9.74 5.20
C ASP A 177 18.18 8.50 5.00
N ASP A 178 18.61 7.58 4.15
CA ASP A 178 17.92 6.30 4.00
C ASP A 178 18.23 5.31 5.15
N HIS A 179 19.10 5.70 6.10
CA HIS A 179 19.32 5.00 7.36
C HIS A 179 18.03 4.94 8.18
N GLY A 180 17.31 3.81 8.08
CA GLY A 180 16.08 3.57 8.85
C GLY A 180 15.13 2.57 8.22
N ILE A 181 15.17 2.39 6.89
CA ILE A 181 14.44 1.29 6.25
C ILE A 181 15.19 -0.02 6.50
N PRO A 182 14.58 -1.02 7.15
CA PRO A 182 15.22 -2.31 7.31
C PRO A 182 15.23 -3.09 5.99
N ASP A 183 16.29 -3.85 5.73
CA ASP A 183 16.37 -4.74 4.56
C ASP A 183 15.27 -5.82 4.58
N LEU A 184 14.86 -6.21 5.79
CA LEU A 184 13.87 -7.23 6.10
C LEU A 184 12.89 -6.69 7.16
N GLU A 185 11.60 -6.86 6.93
CA GLU A 185 10.55 -6.40 7.84
C GLU A 185 9.46 -7.48 7.99
N SER A 186 9.10 -7.81 9.23
CA SER A 186 7.96 -8.67 9.52
C SER A 186 6.64 -7.93 9.26
N PRO A 187 5.58 -8.61 8.76
CA PRO A 187 4.22 -8.05 8.69
C PRO A 187 3.64 -7.64 10.06
N ASP A 188 4.25 -8.06 11.17
CA ASP A 188 3.91 -7.65 12.53
C ASP A 188 4.69 -6.43 13.03
N ALA A 189 5.70 -5.97 12.28
CA ALA A 189 6.45 -4.78 12.65
C ALA A 189 5.51 -3.55 12.67
N PRO A 190 5.58 -2.67 13.68
CA PRO A 190 4.83 -1.44 13.67
C PRO A 190 5.16 -0.62 12.41
N PRO A 191 4.17 -0.31 11.55
CA PRO A 191 4.45 0.45 10.33
C PRO A 191 4.82 1.89 10.68
N LEU A 192 5.86 2.41 10.04
CA LEU A 192 6.31 3.80 10.18
C LEU A 192 5.67 4.68 9.11
N PHE A 193 5.42 5.94 9.44
CA PHE A 193 4.97 6.95 8.48
C PHE A 193 5.95 8.10 8.40
N ASP A 194 6.34 8.67 9.55
CA ASP A 194 7.27 9.77 9.63
C ASP A 194 8.62 9.28 10.14
N ARG A 195 9.31 8.53 9.29
CA ARG A 195 10.58 7.89 9.60
C ARG A 195 11.71 8.84 10.03
N PHE A 196 11.61 10.14 9.74
CA PHE A 196 12.65 11.10 10.09
C PHE A 196 12.53 11.58 11.55
N ASP A 197 11.33 11.46 12.11
CA ASP A 197 11.04 11.75 13.53
C ASP A 197 10.81 10.46 14.36
N GLU A 198 10.40 9.35 13.73
CA GLU A 198 10.06 8.08 14.39
C GLU A 198 11.23 7.05 14.42
N GLY A 199 12.35 7.34 13.74
CA GLY A 199 13.50 6.43 13.52
C GLY A 199 14.74 6.74 14.35
#